data_AF-A0A944VTD4-F1
#
_entry.id   AF-A0A944VTD4-F1
#
_cell.length_a   1.000
_cell.length_b   1.000
_cell.length_c   1.000
_cell.angle_alpha   90.00
_cell.angle_beta   90.00
_cell.angle_gamma   90.00
#
_symmetry.space_group_name_H-M   'P 1'
#
loop_
_entity.id
_entity.type
_entity.pdbx_description
1 polymer ?
#
loop_
_entity_poly.entity_id
_entity_poly.type
_entity_poly.pdbx_seq_one_letter_code
_entity_poly.pdbx_strand_id
1 'polypeptide(L)'
;MKTKKPGNLEDFIGSGKADQHTSKTAKRTNGKTVSPQIKPKKVTYYINKPELIKKLKQVGLDTDRDLSDLASEAIEDLVTKYAGKTV
;
A
#
# COMPACT_ATOMS: atom_id res chain seq x y z
N MET A 1 37.91 33.93 5.46
CA MET A 1 36.88 32.95 5.07
C MET A 1 35.59 33.32 5.79
N LYS A 2 34.50 33.65 5.08
CA LYS A 2 33.21 34.03 5.69
C LYS A 2 32.33 32.80 5.82
N THR A 3 31.98 32.40 7.04
CA THR A 3 31.07 31.28 7.33
C THR A 3 29.61 31.71 7.10
N LYS A 4 28.91 31.05 6.17
CA LYS A 4 27.45 31.21 6.00
C LYS A 4 26.74 30.49 7.16
N LYS A 5 25.97 31.23 7.97
CA LYS A 5 25.07 30.64 8.98
C LYS A 5 23.95 29.85 8.28
N PRO A 6 23.55 28.66 8.75
CA PRO A 6 22.34 28.01 8.27
C PRO A 6 21.11 28.80 8.74
N GLY A 7 20.13 28.96 7.85
CA GLY A 7 18.86 29.63 8.12
C GLY A 7 18.04 28.89 9.19
N ASN A 8 17.32 29.66 10.00
CA ASN A 8 16.54 29.18 11.13
C ASN A 8 15.26 28.47 10.64
N LEU A 9 14.93 27.33 11.24
CA LEU A 9 13.79 26.49 10.87
C LEU A 9 12.42 27.14 11.17
N GLU A 10 12.39 28.18 12.00
CA GLU A 10 11.18 28.84 12.46
C GLU A 10 10.50 29.74 11.42
N ASP A 11 11.19 30.10 10.32
CA ASP A 11 10.58 30.79 9.17
C ASP A 11 9.73 29.86 8.29
N PHE A 12 9.90 28.54 8.37
CA PHE A 12 9.11 27.57 7.59
C PHE A 12 7.79 27.19 8.27
N ILE A 13 7.69 27.37 9.59
CA ILE A 13 6.48 27.09 10.36
C ILE A 13 5.78 28.43 10.62
N GLY A 14 5.49 29.13 9.53
CA GLY A 14 4.68 30.33 9.53
C GLY A 14 3.31 30.04 10.11
N SER A 15 3.14 30.47 11.35
CA SER A 15 1.88 30.66 12.04
C SER A 15 0.90 31.46 11.16
N GLY A 16 -0.22 30.84 10.81
CA GLY A 16 -1.31 31.45 10.06
C GLY A 16 -2.66 31.09 10.66
N LYS A 17 -3.00 31.71 11.81
CA LYS A 17 -4.39 31.80 12.28
C LYS A 17 -5.06 33.02 11.63
N ALA A 18 -6.07 32.78 10.80
CA ALA A 18 -7.23 33.61 10.46
C ALA A 18 -7.91 32.86 9.28
N ASP A 19 -9.21 32.65 9.17
CA ASP A 19 -10.32 33.53 9.52
C ASP A 19 -11.61 32.69 9.57
N GLN A 20 -12.48 32.97 10.54
CA GLN A 20 -13.80 32.36 10.62
C GLN A 20 -14.74 33.05 9.63
N HIS A 21 -15.00 32.42 8.49
CA HIS A 21 -16.12 32.82 7.64
C HIS A 21 -17.33 31.94 7.91
N THR A 22 -18.34 32.57 8.52
CA THR A 22 -19.68 32.04 8.66
C THR A 22 -20.44 32.07 7.33
N SER A 23 -21.42 31.15 7.26
CA SER A 23 -22.70 31.27 6.57
C SER A 23 -22.90 30.57 5.20
N LYS A 24 -23.94 29.71 5.24
CA LYS A 24 -24.96 29.38 4.22
C LYS A 24 -24.79 28.14 3.34
N THR A 25 -25.83 27.31 3.51
CA THR A 25 -26.42 26.36 2.56
C THR A 25 -25.91 24.92 2.64
N ALA A 26 -26.65 24.12 3.40
CA ALA A 26 -26.66 22.66 3.30
C ALA A 26 -27.07 22.25 1.88
N LYS A 27 -26.10 22.12 0.98
CA LYS A 27 -26.31 21.50 -0.33
C LYS A 27 -26.19 20.00 -0.12
N ARG A 28 -27.33 19.30 -0.08
CA ARG A 28 -27.39 17.84 -0.11
C ARG A 28 -26.81 17.38 -1.44
N THR A 29 -25.50 17.11 -1.48
CA THR A 29 -24.91 16.36 -2.58
C THR A 29 -25.27 14.91 -2.35
N ASN A 30 -26.18 14.43 -3.19
CA ASN A 30 -26.56 13.03 -3.31
C ASN A 30 -25.26 12.24 -3.56
N GLY A 31 -24.69 11.72 -2.49
CA GLY A 31 -23.43 10.97 -2.53
C GLY A 31 -23.73 9.66 -3.21
N LYS A 32 -23.51 9.60 -4.52
CA LYS A 32 -23.32 8.33 -5.22
C LYS A 32 -22.22 7.62 -4.45
N THR A 33 -22.57 6.58 -3.70
CA THR A 33 -21.61 5.73 -3.02
C THR A 33 -20.78 5.07 -4.10
N VAL A 34 -19.70 5.74 -4.50
CA VAL A 34 -18.69 5.15 -5.35
C VAL A 34 -18.01 4.16 -4.43
N SER A 35 -18.37 2.87 -4.58
CA SER A 35 -17.65 1.77 -3.97
C SER A 35 -16.16 2.05 -4.18
N PRO A 36 -15.33 2.13 -3.13
CA PRO A 36 -13.93 2.41 -3.32
C PRO A 36 -13.39 1.38 -4.29
N GLN A 37 -12.98 1.82 -5.49
CA GLN A 37 -12.25 0.95 -6.40
C GLN A 37 -10.96 0.58 -5.66
N ILE A 38 -10.96 -0.62 -5.07
CA ILE A 38 -9.79 -1.17 -4.39
C ILE A 38 -8.77 -1.37 -5.48
N LYS A 39 -7.85 -0.41 -5.62
CA LYS A 39 -6.75 -0.53 -6.56
C LYS A 39 -5.88 -1.69 -6.09
N PRO A 40 -5.44 -2.57 -7.00
CA PRO A 40 -4.56 -3.66 -6.63
C PRO A 40 -3.28 -3.07 -6.02
N LYS A 41 -3.02 -3.41 -4.75
CA LYS A 41 -1.80 -2.99 -4.06
C LYS A 41 -0.69 -3.91 -4.56
N LYS A 42 0.35 -3.33 -5.15
CA LYS A 42 1.56 -4.07 -5.48
C LYS A 42 2.25 -4.47 -4.17
N VAL A 43 2.48 -5.77 -3.99
CA VAL A 43 3.18 -6.32 -2.83
C VAL A 43 4.42 -7.06 -3.34
N THR A 44 5.55 -6.86 -2.65
CA THR A 44 6.79 -7.57 -2.94
C THR A 44 7.06 -8.54 -1.80
N TYR A 45 7.26 -9.81 -2.13
CA TYR A 45 7.53 -10.87 -1.16
C TYR A 45 9.00 -11.25 -1.19
N TYR A 46 9.60 -11.44 -0.01
CA TYR A 46 10.96 -11.91 0.15
C TYR A 46 10.96 -13.33 0.72
N ILE A 47 11.64 -14.25 0.05
CA ILE A 47 11.76 -15.65 0.47
C ILE A 47 13.16 -15.86 1.04
N ASN A 48 13.26 -16.16 2.34
CA ASN A 48 14.55 -16.34 3.01
C ASN A 48 15.11 -17.78 2.91
N LYS A 49 14.47 -18.65 2.09
CA LYS A 49 14.87 -20.06 1.92
C LYS A 49 15.39 -20.29 0.50
N PRO A 50 16.71 -20.40 0.28
CA PRO A 50 17.30 -20.46 -1.06
C PRO A 50 16.88 -21.72 -1.83
N GLU A 51 16.72 -22.86 -1.15
CA GLU A 51 16.25 -24.10 -1.78
C GLU A 51 14.81 -23.99 -2.29
N LEU A 52 13.97 -23.25 -1.57
CA LEU A 52 12.59 -23.00 -1.97
C LEU A 52 12.54 -22.11 -3.22
N ILE A 53 13.42 -21.10 -3.32
CA ILE A 53 13.54 -20.25 -4.51
C ILE A 53 13.90 -21.09 -5.73
N LYS A 54 14.86 -22.02 -5.60
CA LYS A 54 15.25 -22.91 -6.72
C LYS A 54 14.07 -23.75 -7.20
N LYS A 55 13.32 -24.36 -6.28
CA LYS A 55 12.14 -25.17 -6.60
C LYS A 55 11.04 -24.34 -7.25
N LEU A 56 10.74 -23.15 -6.71
CA LEU A 56 9.74 -22.25 -7.27
C LEU A 56 10.11 -21.76 -8.67
N LYS A 57 11.39 -21.46 -8.92
CA LYS A 57 11.88 -21.12 -10.26
C LYS A 57 11.71 -22.27 -11.23
N GLN A 58 12.02 -23.50 -10.82
CA GLN A 58 11.81 -24.68 -11.67
C GLN A 58 10.33 -24.84 -12.02
N VAL A 59 9.45 -24.77 -11.02
CA VAL A 59 7.98 -24.85 -11.25
C VAL A 59 7.49 -23.73 -12.16
N GLY A 60 8.01 -22.51 -12.01
CA GLY A 60 7.68 -21.39 -12.89
C GLY A 60 8.10 -21.64 -14.34
N LEU A 61 9.26 -22.25 -14.57
CA LEU A 61 9.70 -22.65 -15.91
C LEU A 61 8.83 -23.78 -16.49
N ASP A 62 8.48 -24.78 -15.69
CA ASP A 62 7.71 -25.94 -16.13
C ASP A 62 6.25 -25.58 -16.46
N THR A 63 5.71 -24.55 -15.80
CA THR A 63 4.31 -24.11 -15.94
C THR A 63 4.14 -22.84 -16.77
N ASP A 64 5.25 -22.22 -17.21
CA ASP A 64 5.27 -20.91 -17.88
C ASP A 64 4.54 -19.82 -17.07
N ARG A 65 4.86 -19.75 -15.77
CA ARG A 65 4.22 -18.83 -14.81
C ARG A 65 5.24 -18.01 -14.04
N ASP A 66 4.85 -16.79 -13.73
CA ASP A 66 5.64 -15.89 -12.90
C ASP A 66 5.65 -16.32 -11.43
N LEU A 67 6.78 -16.06 -10.76
CA LEU A 67 6.95 -16.32 -9.33
C LEU A 67 5.92 -15.56 -8.47
N SER A 68 5.51 -14.38 -8.92
CA SER A 68 4.49 -13.56 -8.23
C SER A 68 3.12 -14.22 -8.25
N ASP A 69 2.76 -14.86 -9.35
CA ASP A 69 1.46 -15.53 -9.52
C ASP A 69 1.44 -16.82 -8.71
N LEU A 70 2.52 -17.62 -8.78
CA LEU A 70 2.69 -18.82 -7.97
C LEU A 70 2.66 -18.52 -6.47
N ALA A 71 3.28 -17.42 -6.05
CA ALA A 71 3.25 -16.99 -4.66
C ALA A 71 1.85 -16.55 -4.22
N SER A 72 1.11 -15.85 -5.08
CA SER A 72 -0.24 -15.38 -4.78
C SER A 72 -1.21 -16.56 -4.63
N GLU A 73 -1.16 -17.53 -5.54
CA GLU A 73 -1.95 -18.76 -5.46
C GLU A 73 -1.62 -19.58 -4.21
N ALA A 74 -0.33 -19.76 -3.89
CA ALA A 74 0.06 -20.49 -2.69
C ALA A 74 -0.43 -19.82 -1.39
N ILE A 75 -0.50 -18.48 -1.39
CA ILE A 75 -1.08 -17.72 -0.26
C ILE A 75 -2.60 -17.92 -0.21
N GLU A 76 -3.31 -17.86 -1.34
CA GLU A 76 -4.75 -18.11 -1.41
C GLU A 76 -5.11 -19.53 -0.96
N ASP A 77 -4.33 -20.52 -1.35
CA ASP A 77 -4.46 -21.91 -0.89
C ASP A 77 -4.23 -22.03 0.61
N LEU A 78 -3.21 -21.35 1.14
CA LEU A 78 -2.93 -21.33 2.58
C LEU A 78 -4.09 -20.67 3.35
N VAL A 79 -4.57 -19.53 2.87
CA VAL A 79 -5.71 -18.83 3.49
C VAL A 79 -6.95 -19.72 3.43
N THR A 80 -7.28 -20.31 2.29
CA THR A 80 -8.44 -21.21 2.17
C THR A 80 -8.34 -22.39 3.13
N LYS A 81 -7.17 -23.02 3.22
CA LYS A 81 -6.94 -24.22 4.03
C LYS A 81 -6.99 -23.97 5.55
N TYR A 82 -6.57 -22.79 5.99
CA TYR A 82 -6.43 -22.48 7.41
C TYR A 82 -7.43 -21.42 7.92
N ALA A 83 -7.91 -20.50 7.08
CA ALA A 83 -8.95 -19.54 7.44
C ALA A 83 -10.35 -20.13 7.38
N GLY A 84 -10.60 -21.15 6.55
CA GLY A 84 -11.82 -21.98 6.64
C GLY A 84 -11.87 -22.88 7.89
N LYS A 85 -10.78 -22.90 8.67
CA LYS A 85 -10.60 -23.65 9.91
C LYS A 85 -10.61 -22.73 11.15
N THR A 86 -11.24 -21.57 11.07
CA THR A 86 -11.68 -20.86 12.26
C THR A 86 -12.91 -21.57 12.83
N VAL A 87 -12.74 -22.08 14.06
CA VAL A 87 -13.73 -22.67 14.97
C VAL A 87 -15.06 -21.94 14.96
#